data_AF-A0A5B1CC29-F1
#
_entry.id   AF-A0A5B1CC29-F1
#
_cell.length_a   1.000
_cell.length_b   1.000
_cell.length_c   1.000
_cell.angle_alpha   90.00
_cell.angle_beta   90.00
_cell.angle_gamma   90.00
#
_symmetry.space_group_name_H-M   'P 1'
#
loop_
_entity.id
_entity.type
_entity.pdbx_description
1 polymer ?
#
loop_
_entity_poly.entity_id
_entity_poly.type
_entity_poly.pdbx_seq_one_letter_code
_entity_poly.pdbx_strand_id
1 'polypeptide(L)'
;MNVEEMIATIQRMDPKDQVLIASRVLDELCLSGRFPLSDEAKAELDRREQELLANPSRGQTWEEVQKELGWSSSSDGEEADER
;
A
#
# COMPACT_ATOMS: atom_id res chain seq x y z
N MET A 1 12.66 -15.35 -12.86
CA MET A 1 11.49 -14.89 -12.10
C MET A 1 11.19 -13.48 -12.55
N ASN A 2 10.01 -13.25 -13.10
CA ASN A 2 9.57 -11.90 -13.47
C ASN A 2 8.97 -11.18 -12.24
N VAL A 3 8.64 -9.89 -12.38
CA VAL A 3 8.12 -9.08 -11.26
C VAL A 3 6.77 -9.62 -10.77
N GLU A 4 5.91 -10.10 -11.65
CA GLU A 4 4.58 -10.63 -11.32
C GLU A 4 4.68 -11.92 -10.50
N GLU A 5 5.57 -12.84 -10.90
CA GLU A 5 5.87 -14.08 -10.17
C GLU A 5 6.47 -13.80 -8.78
N MET A 6 7.31 -12.76 -8.68
CA MET A 6 7.90 -12.34 -7.41
C MET A 6 6.84 -11.77 -6.47
N ILE A 7 5.94 -10.90 -6.96
CA ILE A 7 4.82 -10.36 -6.17
C ILE A 7 3.91 -11.49 -5.70
N ALA A 8 3.52 -12.40 -6.59
CA ALA A 8 2.68 -13.55 -6.25
C ALA A 8 3.36 -14.49 -5.24
N THR A 9 4.68 -14.56 -5.22
CA THR A 9 5.44 -15.32 -4.22
C THR A 9 5.41 -14.62 -2.86
N ILE A 10 5.66 -13.31 -2.83
CA ILE A 10 5.59 -12.50 -1.59
C ILE A 10 4.20 -12.57 -0.97
N GLN A 11 3.15 -12.45 -1.78
CA GLN A 11 1.76 -12.52 -1.31
C GLN A 11 1.38 -13.88 -0.67
N ARG A 12 2.09 -14.95 -1.01
CA ARG A 12 1.88 -16.30 -0.43
C ARG A 12 2.73 -16.58 0.81
N MET A 13 3.66 -15.69 1.17
CA MET A 13 4.48 -15.83 2.37
C MET A 13 3.65 -15.54 3.63
N ASP A 14 4.13 -16.00 4.78
CA ASP A 14 3.56 -15.61 6.06
C ASP A 14 3.57 -14.07 6.24
N PRO A 15 2.54 -13.48 6.86
CA PRO A 15 2.45 -12.03 7.03
C PRO A 15 3.68 -11.41 7.70
N LYS A 16 4.32 -12.14 8.62
CA LYS A 16 5.57 -11.71 9.28
C LYS A 16 6.71 -11.53 8.29
N ASP A 17 6.84 -12.45 7.33
CA ASP A 17 7.90 -12.41 6.32
C ASP A 17 7.62 -11.34 5.26
N GLN A 18 6.35 -11.12 4.92
CA GLN A 18 5.93 -10.00 4.07
C GLN A 18 6.35 -8.65 4.69
N VAL A 19 6.10 -8.46 5.99
CA VAL A 19 6.48 -7.24 6.72
C VAL A 19 8.00 -7.09 6.77
N LEU A 20 8.74 -8.17 7.01
CA LEU A 20 10.21 -8.14 7.00
C LEU A 20 10.78 -7.72 5.65
N ILE A 21 10.23 -8.26 4.55
CA ILE A 21 10.64 -7.89 3.19
C ILE A 21 10.31 -6.42 2.91
N ALA A 22 9.08 -5.99 3.23
CA ALA A 22 8.68 -4.60 3.04
C ALA A 22 9.58 -3.63 3.82
N SER A 23 9.88 -3.95 5.08
CA SER A 23 10.77 -3.14 5.93
C SER A 23 12.18 -3.06 5.34
N ARG A 24 12.72 -4.20 4.89
CA ARG A 24 14.06 -4.25 4.29
C ARG A 24 14.15 -3.44 3.00
N VAL A 25 13.13 -3.52 2.15
CA VAL A 25 13.06 -2.74 0.90
C VAL A 25 12.98 -1.24 1.21
N LEU A 26 12.15 -0.84 2.19
CA LEU A 26 12.07 0.55 2.63
C LEU A 26 13.40 1.07 3.18
N ASP A 27 14.10 0.28 4.01
CA ASP A 27 15.41 0.64 4.54
C ASP A 27 16.43 0.85 3.41
N GLU A 28 16.48 -0.04 2.42
CA GLU A 28 17.37 0.09 1.27
C GLU A 28 17.04 1.31 0.40
N LEU A 29 15.75 1.60 0.19
CA LEU A 29 15.31 2.80 -0.52
C LEU A 29 15.71 4.08 0.22
N CYS A 30 15.52 4.12 1.53
CA CYS A 30 15.96 5.23 2.39
C CYS A 30 17.48 5.45 2.29
N LEU A 31 18.27 4.38 2.32
CA LEU A 31 19.73 4.44 2.17
C LEU A 31 20.17 4.89 0.76
N SER A 32 19.38 4.60 -0.27
CA SER A 32 19.68 4.98 -1.65
C SER A 32 19.46 6.47 -1.96
N GLY A 33 18.83 7.22 -1.04
CA GLY A 33 18.51 8.64 -1.21
C GLY A 33 17.39 8.92 -2.23
N ARG A 34 16.81 7.87 -2.84
CA ARG A 34 15.63 7.97 -3.70
C ARG A 34 14.41 7.54 -2.91
N PHE A 35 13.74 8.49 -2.26
CA PHE A 35 12.45 8.23 -1.68
C PHE A 35 11.46 7.95 -2.82
N PRO A 36 10.63 6.87 -2.75
CA PRO A 36 9.81 6.44 -3.88
C PRO A 36 8.56 7.30 -4.12
N LEU A 37 8.38 8.42 -3.41
CA LEU A 37 7.27 9.35 -3.62
C LEU A 37 7.73 10.53 -4.48
N SER A 38 6.87 10.95 -5.41
CA SER A 38 7.04 12.25 -6.09
C SER A 38 6.83 13.40 -5.11
N ASP A 39 7.30 14.60 -5.46
CA ASP A 39 7.09 15.79 -4.63
C ASP A 39 5.59 16.08 -4.43
N GLU A 40 4.76 15.80 -5.43
CA GLU A 40 3.29 15.92 -5.32
C GLU A 40 2.71 14.90 -4.34
N ALA A 41 3.13 13.64 -4.42
CA ALA A 41 2.66 12.59 -3.51
C ALA A 41 3.11 12.86 -2.07
N LYS A 42 4.31 13.43 -1.89
CA LYS A 42 4.80 13.88 -0.59
C LYS A 42 3.99 15.06 -0.05
N ALA A 43 3.73 16.08 -0.86
CA ALA A 43 2.95 17.24 -0.46
C ALA A 43 1.51 16.85 -0.05
N GLU A 44 0.91 15.89 -0.76
CA GLU A 44 -0.41 15.37 -0.41
C GLU A 44 -0.40 14.57 0.89
N LEU A 45 0.66 13.78 1.15
CA LEU A 45 0.84 13.10 2.42
C LEU A 45 0.97 14.10 3.57
N ASP A 46 1.82 15.13 3.41
CA ASP A 46 2.02 16.19 4.41
C ASP A 46 0.70 16.95 4.68
N ARG A 47 -0.11 17.22 3.64
CA ARG A 47 -1.43 17.85 3.77
C ARG A 47 -2.39 16.98 4.61
N ARG A 48 -2.48 15.68 4.30
CA ARG A 48 -3.34 14.73 5.02
C ARG A 48 -2.92 14.58 6.49
N GLU A 49 -1.62 14.54 6.76
CA GLU A 49 -1.08 14.50 8.12
C GLU A 49 -1.49 15.75 8.92
N GLN A 50 -1.33 16.95 8.33
CA GLN A 50 -1.73 18.20 8.98
C GLN A 50 -3.24 18.25 9.26
N GLU A 51 -4.07 17.77 8.34
CA GLU A 51 -5.53 17.70 8.53
C GLU A 51 -5.92 16.74 9.65
N LEU A 52 -5.27 15.58 9.73
CA LEU A 52 -5.48 14.63 10.81
C LEU A 52 -5.05 15.21 12.17
N LEU A 53 -3.89 15.86 12.23
CA LEU A 53 -3.40 16.50 13.46
C LEU A 53 -4.32 17.65 13.91
N ALA A 54 -4.83 18.44 12.96
CA ALA A 54 -5.76 19.54 13.25
C ALA A 54 -7.15 19.04 13.66
N ASN A 55 -7.59 17.89 13.15
CA ASN A 55 -8.91 17.34 13.45
C ASN A 55 -8.92 15.80 13.42
N PRO A 56 -8.51 15.13 14.52
CA PRO A 56 -8.31 13.67 14.55
C PRO A 56 -9.56 12.85 14.25
N SER A 57 -10.75 13.41 14.45
CA SER A 57 -12.04 12.76 14.16
C SER A 57 -12.44 12.81 12.69
N ARG A 58 -11.68 13.54 11.84
CA ARG A 58 -11.88 13.62 10.38
C ARG A 58 -10.99 12.68 9.58
N GLY A 59 -10.23 11.81 10.25
CA GLY A 59 -9.45 10.79 9.55
C GLY A 59 -10.35 9.92 8.66
N GLN A 60 -9.89 9.65 7.44
CA GLN A 60 -10.53 8.69 6.54
C GLN A 60 -10.09 7.28 6.91
N THR A 61 -10.97 6.30 6.72
CA THR A 61 -10.57 4.89 6.84
C THR A 61 -9.69 4.48 5.66
N TRP A 62 -8.95 3.39 5.81
CA TRP A 62 -8.11 2.88 4.72
C TRP A 62 -8.93 2.52 3.48
N GLU A 63 -10.13 1.98 3.68
CA GLU A 63 -11.07 1.65 2.60
C GLU A 63 -11.52 2.89 1.81
N GLU A 64 -11.76 4.01 2.50
CA GLU A 64 -12.11 5.29 1.85
C GLU A 64 -10.95 5.83 1.02
N VAL A 65 -9.73 5.76 1.55
CA VAL A 65 -8.50 6.15 0.85
C VAL A 65 -8.26 5.26 -0.38
N GLN A 66 -8.45 3.95 -0.27
CA GLN A 66 -8.32 3.02 -1.40
C GLN A 66 -9.32 3.35 -2.50
N LYS A 67 -10.56 3.68 -2.15
CA LYS A 67 -11.60 4.09 -3.10
C LYS A 67 -11.24 5.38 -3.84
N GLU A 68 -10.70 6.38 -3.15
CA GLU A 68 -10.22 7.62 -3.78
C GLU A 68 -9.05 7.38 -4.76
N LEU A 69 -8.12 6.51 -4.38
CA LEU A 69 -6.93 6.19 -5.19
C LEU A 69 -7.24 5.25 -6.37
N GLY A 70 -8.50 4.80 -6.50
CA GLY A 70 -8.88 3.81 -7.52
C GLY A 70 -8.27 2.43 -7.28
N TRP A 71 -7.75 2.16 -6.07
CA TRP A 71 -7.35 0.84 -5.61
C TRP A 71 -8.59 0.02 -5.28
N SER A 72 -9.34 -0.30 -6.33
CA SER A 72 -10.36 -1.33 -6.27
C SER A 72 -9.61 -2.64 -6.04
N SER A 73 -9.82 -3.32 -4.92
CA SER A 73 -9.44 -4.71 -4.84
C SER A 73 -10.24 -5.44 -5.91
N SER A 74 -9.64 -5.72 -7.06
CA SER A 74 -10.14 -6.76 -7.96
C SER A 74 -9.97 -8.09 -7.23
N SER A 75 -10.89 -8.37 -6.33
CA SER A 75 -11.24 -9.71 -5.90
C SER A 75 -12.55 -10.07 -6.60
N ASP A 76 -12.54 -9.99 -7.92
CA ASP A 76 -13.48 -10.76 -8.74
C ASP A 76 -12.94 -12.18 -8.80
N GLY A 77 -13.23 -12.93 -7.74
CA GLY A 77 -13.12 -14.39 -7.69
C GLY A 77 -14.52 -14.96 -7.79
N GLU A 78 -15.01 -15.03 -9.03
CA GLU A 78 -16.13 -15.83 -9.55
C GLU A 78 -16.75 -16.82 -8.55
N GLU A 79 -18.02 -16.58 -8.20
CA GLU A 79 -18.94 -17.64 -7.79
C GLU A 79 -19.04 -18.65 -8.94
N ALA A 80 -18.43 -19.83 -8.78
CA ALA A 80 -18.73 -20.98 -9.60
C ALA A 80 -19.66 -21.92 -8.81
N ASP A 81 -20.94 -21.75 -9.12
CA ASP A 81 -22.05 -22.71 -9.03
C ASP A 81 -21.59 -24.19 -9.08
N GLU A 82 -21.77 -24.94 -7.97
CA GLU A 82 -21.78 -26.40 -8.00
C GLU A 82 -23.16 -26.93 -7.55
N ARG A 83 -23.72 -27.69 -8.49
CA ARG A 83 -25.03 -28.34 -8.55
C ARG A 83 -25.32 -29.35 -7.44
#